data_AF-A0A920MR80-F1
#
_entry.id   AF-A0A920MR80-F1
#
_cell.length_a   1.000
_cell.length_b   1.000
_cell.length_c   1.000
_cell.angle_alpha   90.00
_cell.angle_beta   90.00
_cell.angle_gamma   90.00
#
_symmetry.space_group_name_H-M   'P 1'
#
loop_
_entity.id
_entity.type
_entity.pdbx_description
1 polymer ?
#
loop_
_entity_poly.entity_id
_entity_poly.type
_entity_poly.pdbx_seq_one_letter_code
_entity_poly.pdbx_strand_id
1 'polypeptide(L)' 'MRITVIRQLLFALPLTYVIFAQHGDFDLPDLNPASDPHDQIIGPDDYLDDICIVYFGHEY' A
#
# COMPACT_ATOMS: atom_id res chain seq x y z
N MET A 1 1.65 5.63 -37.27
CA MET A 1 1.54 6.52 -36.09
C MET A 1 0.66 5.94 -34.99
N ARG A 2 -0.60 5.58 -35.26
CA ARG A 2 -1.53 5.01 -34.24
C ARG A 2 -1.02 3.71 -33.56
N ILE A 3 -0.42 2.79 -34.32
CA ILE A 3 0.06 1.49 -33.80
C ILE A 3 1.25 1.66 -32.84
N THR A 4 2.17 2.58 -33.12
CA THR A 4 3.35 2.84 -32.28
C THR A 4 2.96 3.42 -30.91
N VAL A 5 1.97 4.30 -30.88
CA VAL A 5 1.43 4.89 -29.64
C VAL A 5 0.72 3.83 -28.80
N ILE A 6 -0.11 2.97 -29.42
CA ILE A 6 -0.78 1.87 -28.71
C ILE A 6 0.25 0.92 -28.09
N ARG A 7 1.33 0.59 -28.81
CA ARG A 7 2.41 -0.24 -28.28
C ARG A 7 3.10 0.41 -27.07
N GLN A 8 3.37 1.71 -27.12
CA GLN A 8 3.96 2.45 -26.00
C GLN A 8 3.03 2.48 -24.78
N LEU A 9 1.73 2.67 -24.99
CA LEU A 9 0.73 2.63 -23.92
C LEU A 9 0.64 1.24 -23.27
N LEU A 10 0.67 0.17 -24.07
CA LEU A 10 0.65 -1.20 -23.56
C LEU A 10 1.90 -1.54 -22.72
N PHE A 11 3.03 -0.91 -22.98
CA PHE A 11 4.24 -1.06 -22.17
C PHE A 11 4.24 -0.16 -20.92
N ALA A 12 3.67 1.04 -20.99
CA ALA A 12 3.64 1.98 -19.87
C ALA A 12 2.60 1.61 -18.81
N LEU A 13 1.45 1.06 -19.21
CA LEU A 13 0.34 0.71 -18.32
C LEU A 13 0.69 -0.30 -17.21
N PRO A 14 1.37 -1.44 -17.48
CA PRO A 14 1.78 -2.35 -16.42
C PRO A 14 2.86 -1.74 -15.52
N LEU A 15 3.75 -0.89 -16.07
CA LEU A 15 4.77 -0.21 -15.27
C LEU A 15 4.16 0.76 -14.27
N THR A 16 3.13 1.52 -14.69
CA THR A 16 2.38 2.38 -13.77
C THR A 16 1.63 1.57 -12.71
N TYR A 17 1.04 0.42 -13.07
CA TYR A 17 0.35 -0.43 -12.10
C TYR A 17 1.30 -0.95 -11.00
N VAL A 18 2.50 -1.41 -11.37
CA VAL A 18 3.49 -1.90 -10.40
C VAL A 18 3.94 -0.78 -9.45
N ILE A 19 4.12 0.44 -9.95
CA ILE A 19 4.52 1.59 -9.13
C ILE A 19 3.43 1.95 -8.10
N PHE A 20 2.15 1.92 -8.50
CA PHE A 20 1.03 2.23 -7.59
C PHE A 20 0.66 1.07 -6.66
N ALA A 21 0.90 -0.19 -7.07
CA ALA A 21 0.61 -1.36 -6.24
C ALA A 21 1.54 -1.48 -5.02
N GLN A 22 2.69 -0.79 -5.01
CA GLN A 22 3.67 -0.82 -3.92
C GLN A 22 3.49 0.33 -2.91
N HIS A 23 2.56 1.25 -3.13
CA HIS A 23 2.23 2.31 -2.17
C HIS A 23 1.10 1.82 -1.27
N GLY A 24 1.33 1.74 0.06
CA GLY A 24 0.34 1.25 1.03
C GLY A 24 0.33 -0.28 1.22
N ASP A 25 1.51 -0.92 1.26
CA ASP A 25 1.68 -2.36 0.99
C ASP A 25 1.11 -3.35 2.05
N PHE A 26 0.41 -2.88 3.09
CA PHE A 26 -0.50 -3.72 3.88
C PHE A 26 -1.39 -2.88 4.80
N ASP A 27 -2.67 -3.24 4.80
CA ASP A 27 -3.71 -2.71 5.66
C ASP A 27 -4.13 -3.80 6.66
N LEU A 28 -4.15 -3.48 7.95
CA LEU A 28 -4.52 -4.42 9.02
C LEU A 28 -5.59 -3.82 9.92
N PRO A 29 -6.50 -4.64 10.47
CA PRO A 29 -7.43 -4.17 11.49
C PRO A 29 -6.65 -3.78 12.76
N ASP A 30 -7.00 -2.63 13.33
CA ASP A 30 -6.48 -2.21 14.61
C ASP A 30 -7.16 -2.99 15.75
N LEU A 31 -6.40 -3.93 16.30
CA LEU A 31 -6.84 -4.79 17.40
C LEU A 31 -6.59 -4.17 18.79
N ASN A 32 -6.02 -2.96 18.87
CA ASN A 32 -5.75 -2.30 20.14
C ASN A 32 -7.02 -1.59 20.67
N PRO A 33 -7.65 -2.04 21.76
CA PRO A 33 -8.86 -1.40 22.29
C PRO A 33 -8.61 -0.02 22.91
N ALA A 34 -7.34 0.34 23.13
CA ALA A 34 -6.95 1.63 23.68
C ALA A 34 -6.59 2.66 22.59
N SER A 35 -6.65 2.30 21.31
CA SER A 35 -6.36 3.22 20.23
C SER A 35 -7.61 4.03 19.84
N ASP A 36 -7.39 5.24 19.34
CA ASP A 36 -8.46 6.07 18.77
C ASP A 36 -9.13 5.42 17.53
N PRO A 37 -8.38 4.78 16.60
CA PRO A 37 -8.97 4.07 15.46
C PRO A 37 -9.33 2.60 15.75
N HIS A 38 -9.68 2.22 16.98
CA HIS A 38 -10.05 0.84 17.31
C HIS A 38 -11.10 0.26 16.34
N ASP A 39 -10.88 -0.98 15.89
CA ASP A 39 -11.67 -1.71 14.88
C ASP A 39 -11.67 -1.11 13.46
N GLN A 40 -10.84 -0.10 13.20
CA GLN A 40 -10.63 0.43 11.85
C GLN A 40 -9.47 -0.28 11.15
N ILE A 41 -9.44 -0.15 9.82
CA ILE A 41 -8.30 -0.58 9.03
C ILE A 41 -7.24 0.50 9.11
N ILE A 42 -6.03 0.12 9.51
CA ILE A 42 -4.86 1.00 9.61
C ILE A 42 -3.71 0.46 8.77
N GLY A 43 -2.91 1.37 8.22
CA GLY A 43 -1.70 1.08 7.48
C GLY A 43 -0.59 2.08 7.81
N PRO A 44 0.63 1.85 7.28
CA PRO A 44 1.75 2.77 7.50
C PRO A 44 1.46 4.22 7.05
N ASP A 45 0.59 4.39 6.05
CA ASP A 45 0.21 5.70 5.49
C ASP A 45 -0.66 6.54 6.46
N ASP A 46 -1.22 5.93 7.51
CA ASP A 46 -1.91 6.66 8.57
C ASP A 46 -0.94 7.37 9.54
N TYR A 47 0.36 7.12 9.41
CA TYR A 47 1.43 7.60 10.31
C TYR A 47 2.54 8.39 9.57
N LEU A 48 2.24 9.05 8.45
CA LEU A 48 3.24 9.70 7.58
C LEU A 48 4.12 10.76 8.27
N ASP A 49 3.62 11.39 9.34
CA ASP A 49 4.37 12.40 10.11
C ASP A 49 5.09 11.81 11.34
N ASP A 50 4.97 10.50 11.56
CA ASP A 50 5.53 9.78 12.71
C ASP A 50 6.51 8.67 12.26
N ILE A 51 7.29 8.15 13.21
CA ILE A 51 8.12 6.96 12.96
C ILE A 51 7.24 5.71 13.12
N CYS A 52 6.84 5.10 11.99
CA CYS A 52 6.16 3.82 11.98
C CYS A 52 7.17 2.65 12.04
N ILE A 53 7.04 1.78 13.06
CA ILE A 53 7.82 0.54 13.16
C ILE A 53 6.90 -0.64 12.84
N VAL A 54 7.24 -1.38 11.79
CA VAL A 54 6.50 -2.57 11.36
C VAL A 54 7.27 -3.83 11.76
N TYR A 55 6.61 -4.74 12.48
CA TYR A 55 7.16 -6.02 12.88
C TYR A 55 6.30 -7.18 12.37
N PHE A 56 6.92 -8.12 11.66
CA PHE A 56 6.29 -9.36 11.21
C PHE A 56 6.74 -10.51 12.10
N GLY A 57 5.84 -11.03 12.93
CA GLY A 57 6.09 -12.15 13.84
C GLY A 57 5.09 -13.28 13.68
N HIS A 58 5.47 -14.48 14.15
CA HIS A 58 4.60 -15.65 14.21
C HIS A 58 4.80 -16.32 15.57
N GLU A 59 3.71 -16.65 16.26
CA GLU A 59 3.73 -17.43 17.51
C GLU A 59 3.47 -18.91 17.20
N TYR A 60 4.17 -19.82 17.88
CA TYR A 60 4.05 -21.27 17.69
C TYR A 60 2.95 -21.89 18.52
#